data_AF-D7M3E2-F1
#
_entry.id   AF-D7M3E2-F1
#
_cell.length_a   1.000
_cell.length_b   1.000
_cell.length_c   1.000
_cell.angle_alpha   90.00
_cell.angle_beta   90.00
_cell.angle_gamma   90.00
#
_symmetry.space_group_name_H-M   'P 1'
#
loop_
_entity.id
_entity.type
_entity.pdbx_description
1 polymer ?
#
loop_
_entity_poly.entity_id
_entity_poly.type
_entity_poly.pdbx_seq_one_letter_code
_entity_poly.pdbx_strand_id
1 'polypeptide(L)'
;MDSIISSLLTFPDSPSLSIRSSFDRVLDNLLSSSDDSVQDQLIDRTLERFSLLLESTKRRFQKRATLHNSISWFLPSDLTIKIFSKLDTKSLMQVSACCTMLNKSAMDPLCYSHIDLTTAFQHADDRVLSTLINRSGKQLRSLKLGRRDAPGYVPSLFTNSCLAPLQFTGNLLRSLHIYSIGFMYIDSLLAPLSACANLTDLKIVGVNVFLEPIIELLAIKCCLIEHLFLDNFSQGKNFIWWGFLYFFLTSLLKLTYFVSG
;
A
#
# COMPACT_ATOMS: atom_id res chain seq x y z
N MET A 1 -5.49 -9.40 -43.28
CA MET A 1 -5.15 -10.01 -41.97
C MET A 1 -6.42 -10.24 -41.16
N ASP A 2 -7.22 -9.19 -40.92
CA ASP A 2 -8.46 -9.26 -40.12
C ASP A 2 -9.46 -10.31 -40.60
N SER A 3 -9.62 -10.49 -41.92
CA SER A 3 -10.51 -11.53 -42.48
C SER A 3 -10.06 -12.97 -42.14
N ILE A 4 -8.75 -13.23 -42.06
CA ILE A 4 -8.19 -14.54 -41.71
C ILE A 4 -8.42 -14.81 -40.22
N ILE A 5 -8.17 -13.79 -39.40
CA ILE A 5 -8.40 -13.85 -37.94
C ILE A 5 -9.90 -14.04 -37.67
N SER A 6 -10.76 -13.31 -38.36
CA SER A 6 -12.21 -13.46 -38.22
C SER A 6 -12.65 -14.88 -38.57
N SER A 7 -12.18 -15.44 -39.70
CA SER A 7 -12.51 -16.81 -40.10
C SER A 7 -12.03 -17.85 -39.09
N LEU A 8 -10.87 -17.62 -38.46
CA LEU A 8 -10.35 -18.49 -37.40
C LEU A 8 -11.22 -18.43 -36.14
N LEU A 9 -11.67 -17.23 -35.76
CA LEU A 9 -12.47 -17.00 -34.54
C LEU A 9 -13.94 -17.41 -34.67
N THR A 10 -14.50 -17.35 -35.89
CA THR A 10 -15.89 -17.77 -36.18
C THR A 10 -15.98 -19.23 -36.64
N PHE A 11 -14.88 -19.98 -36.57
CA PHE A 11 -14.87 -21.37 -36.95
C PHE A 11 -15.83 -22.17 -36.04
N PRO A 12 -16.73 -22.99 -36.60
CA PRO A 12 -17.72 -23.71 -35.82
C PRO A 12 -17.08 -24.69 -34.83
N ASP A 13 -17.79 -24.97 -33.74
CA ASP A 13 -17.36 -25.87 -32.66
C ASP A 13 -17.06 -27.27 -33.20
N SER A 14 -15.81 -27.49 -33.61
CA SER A 14 -15.27 -28.80 -33.95
C SER A 14 -14.67 -29.41 -32.69
N PRO A 15 -14.69 -30.74 -32.53
CA PRO A 15 -14.08 -31.38 -31.37
C PRO A 15 -12.62 -30.96 -31.25
N SER A 16 -12.18 -30.59 -30.03
CA SER A 16 -10.85 -30.03 -29.74
C SER A 16 -9.69 -30.87 -30.31
N LEU A 17 -9.88 -32.20 -30.33
CA LEU A 17 -8.95 -33.17 -30.92
C LEU A 17 -8.76 -33.00 -32.44
N SER A 18 -9.82 -32.66 -33.17
CA SER A 18 -9.78 -32.46 -34.63
C SER A 18 -9.04 -31.17 -35.02
N ILE A 19 -9.25 -30.10 -34.25
CA ILE A 19 -8.55 -28.83 -34.45
C ILE A 19 -7.06 -29.01 -34.19
N ARG A 20 -6.70 -29.68 -33.09
CA ARG A 20 -5.30 -29.99 -32.75
C ARG A 20 -4.61 -30.80 -33.85
N SER A 21 -5.21 -31.92 -34.29
CA SER A 21 -4.62 -32.75 -35.35
C SER A 21 -4.47 -32.01 -36.68
N SER A 22 -5.38 -31.08 -36.99
CA SER A 22 -5.27 -30.26 -38.19
C SER A 22 -4.15 -29.23 -38.08
N PHE A 23 -3.96 -28.65 -36.89
CA PHE A 23 -2.83 -27.75 -36.62
C PHE A 23 -1.50 -28.47 -36.73
N ASP A 24 -1.37 -29.62 -36.05
CA ASP A 24 -0.15 -30.43 -36.06
C ASP A 24 0.23 -30.79 -37.50
N ARG A 25 -0.72 -31.28 -38.31
CA ARG A 25 -0.49 -31.61 -39.73
C ARG A 25 -0.05 -30.40 -40.57
N VAL A 26 -0.62 -29.22 -40.35
CA VAL A 26 -0.24 -28.00 -41.08
C VAL A 26 1.16 -27.53 -40.68
N LEU A 27 1.49 -27.62 -39.39
CA LEU A 27 2.82 -27.30 -38.87
C LEU A 27 3.86 -28.26 -39.44
N ASP A 28 3.61 -29.57 -39.39
CA ASP A 28 4.50 -30.61 -39.92
C ASP A 28 4.75 -30.45 -41.42
N ASN A 29 3.70 -30.11 -42.19
CA ASN A 29 3.82 -29.82 -43.63
C ASN A 29 4.66 -28.55 -43.92
N LEU A 30 4.61 -27.54 -43.05
CA LEU A 30 5.43 -26.34 -43.18
C LEU A 30 6.89 -26.64 -42.84
N LEU A 31 7.13 -27.39 -41.77
CA LEU A 31 8.47 -27.72 -41.28
C LEU A 31 9.22 -28.68 -42.23
N SER A 32 8.53 -29.67 -42.79
CA SER A 32 9.09 -30.66 -43.72
C SER A 32 9.62 -30.08 -45.05
N SER A 33 9.37 -28.80 -45.33
CA SER A 33 9.77 -28.11 -46.56
C SER A 33 11.01 -27.21 -46.42
N SER A 34 11.61 -27.13 -45.24
CA SER A 34 12.60 -26.09 -44.88
C SER A 34 13.83 -26.64 -44.12
N ASP A 35 14.98 -25.97 -44.24
CA ASP A 35 16.21 -26.28 -43.48
C ASP A 35 16.06 -26.01 -41.96
N ASP A 36 16.82 -26.72 -41.12
CA ASP A 36 16.71 -26.68 -39.64
C ASP A 36 16.71 -25.25 -39.05
N SER A 37 17.58 -24.36 -39.53
CA SER A 37 17.63 -22.96 -39.04
C SER A 37 16.38 -22.13 -39.37
N VAL A 38 15.67 -22.50 -40.45
CA VAL A 38 14.42 -21.86 -40.89
C VAL A 38 13.24 -22.43 -40.12
N GLN A 39 13.29 -23.71 -39.75
CA GLN A 39 12.29 -24.38 -38.91
C GLN A 39 12.19 -23.72 -37.53
N ASP A 40 13.31 -23.48 -36.84
CA ASP A 40 13.32 -22.84 -35.52
C ASP A 40 12.69 -21.43 -35.56
N GLN A 41 13.05 -20.62 -36.57
CA GLN A 41 12.46 -19.29 -36.74
C GLN A 41 10.95 -19.34 -37.03
N LEU A 42 10.49 -20.36 -37.76
CA LEU A 42 9.07 -20.55 -38.04
C LEU A 42 8.30 -20.93 -36.78
N ILE A 43 8.86 -21.79 -35.94
CA ILE A 43 8.28 -22.19 -34.65
C ILE A 43 8.18 -20.96 -33.73
N ASP A 44 9.27 -20.22 -33.56
CA ASP A 44 9.29 -19.03 -32.70
C ASP A 44 8.27 -17.98 -33.15
N ARG A 45 8.21 -17.67 -34.44
CA ARG A 45 7.21 -16.74 -34.99
C ARG A 45 5.78 -17.24 -34.80
N THR A 46 5.57 -18.55 -34.90
CA THR A 46 4.25 -19.16 -34.72
C THR A 46 3.81 -19.06 -33.26
N LEU A 47 4.71 -19.40 -32.32
CA LEU A 47 4.49 -19.23 -30.89
C LEU A 47 4.19 -17.78 -30.52
N GLU A 48 4.99 -16.83 -31.02
CA GLU A 48 4.78 -15.41 -30.80
C GLU A 48 3.36 -14.98 -31.25
N ARG A 49 2.98 -15.32 -32.48
CA ARG A 49 1.65 -14.96 -33.03
C ARG A 49 0.49 -15.54 -32.23
N PHE A 50 0.57 -16.81 -31.83
CA PHE A 50 -0.48 -17.43 -31.01
C PHE A 50 -0.54 -16.87 -29.59
N SER A 51 0.61 -16.51 -29.01
CA SER A 51 0.66 -15.86 -27.70
C SER A 51 -0.05 -14.50 -27.71
N LEU A 52 0.13 -13.70 -28.78
CA LEU A 52 -0.56 -12.42 -28.96
C LEU A 52 -2.07 -12.58 -29.11
N LEU A 53 -2.52 -13.60 -29.85
CA LEU A 53 -3.95 -13.92 -29.99
C LEU A 53 -4.57 -14.37 -28.66
N LEU A 54 -3.86 -15.22 -27.92
CA LEU A 54 -4.26 -15.68 -26.58
C LEU A 54 -4.37 -14.51 -25.60
N GLU A 55 -3.37 -13.63 -25.58
CA GLU A 55 -3.38 -12.44 -24.72
C GLU A 55 -4.55 -11.51 -25.07
N SER A 56 -4.80 -11.28 -26.36
CA SER A 56 -5.92 -10.48 -26.85
C SER A 56 -7.28 -11.05 -26.42
N THR A 57 -7.44 -12.37 -26.49
CA THR A 57 -8.66 -13.06 -26.10
C THR A 57 -8.87 -13.01 -24.58
N LYS A 58 -7.82 -13.27 -23.79
CA LYS A 58 -7.83 -13.11 -22.32
C LYS A 58 -8.21 -11.68 -21.93
N ARG A 59 -7.62 -10.68 -22.58
CA ARG A 59 -7.94 -9.26 -22.34
C ARG A 59 -9.41 -8.95 -22.63
N ARG A 60 -9.99 -9.52 -23.70
CA ARG A 60 -11.42 -9.34 -24.02
C ARG A 60 -12.33 -10.03 -23.01
N PHE A 61 -12.00 -11.24 -22.58
CA PHE A 61 -12.72 -11.95 -21.52
C PHE A 61 -12.74 -11.16 -20.20
N GLN A 62 -11.57 -10.68 -19.77
CA GLN A 62 -11.44 -9.84 -18.56
C GLN A 62 -12.25 -8.53 -18.66
N LYS A 63 -12.28 -7.88 -19.84
CA LYS A 63 -13.13 -6.70 -20.08
C LYS A 63 -14.62 -7.04 -19.90
N ARG A 64 -15.08 -8.18 -20.42
CA ARG A 64 -16.47 -8.64 -20.24
C ARG A 64 -16.80 -8.93 -18.78
N ALA A 65 -15.93 -9.65 -18.06
CA ALA A 65 -16.11 -9.92 -16.64
C ALA A 65 -16.15 -8.62 -15.81
N THR A 66 -15.31 -7.64 -16.15
CA THR A 66 -15.32 -6.32 -15.50
C THR A 66 -16.66 -5.61 -15.68
N LEU A 67 -17.22 -5.63 -16.89
CA LEU A 67 -18.53 -5.03 -17.20
C LEU A 67 -19.65 -5.75 -16.47
N HIS A 68 -19.66 -7.09 -16.46
CA HIS A 68 -20.63 -7.88 -15.71
C HIS A 68 -20.58 -7.59 -14.20
N ASN A 69 -19.39 -7.56 -13.61
CA ASN A 69 -19.21 -7.22 -12.19
C ASN A 69 -19.69 -5.81 -11.88
N SER A 70 -19.44 -4.85 -12.78
CA SER A 70 -19.92 -3.49 -12.62
C SER A 70 -21.45 -3.38 -12.71
N ILE A 71 -22.11 -4.17 -13.56
CA ILE A 71 -23.58 -4.20 -13.69
C ILE A 71 -24.22 -4.91 -12.49
N SER A 72 -23.58 -5.96 -11.98
CA SER A 72 -24.08 -6.74 -10.84
C SER A 72 -23.87 -6.04 -9.50
N TRP A 73 -22.94 -5.07 -9.44
CA TRP A 73 -22.67 -4.31 -8.23
C TRP A 73 -23.71 -3.20 -8.05
N PHE A 74 -24.54 -3.36 -7.04
CA PHE A 74 -25.71 -2.53 -6.81
C PHE A 74 -25.40 -1.12 -6.27
N LEU A 75 -24.16 -0.86 -5.85
CA LEU A 75 -23.78 0.43 -5.26
C LEU A 75 -23.11 1.34 -6.28
N PRO A 76 -23.45 2.64 -6.32
CA PRO A 76 -22.68 3.65 -7.05
C PRO A 76 -21.22 3.70 -6.58
N SER A 77 -20.32 4.21 -7.42
CA SER A 77 -18.88 4.35 -7.11
C SER A 77 -18.64 5.11 -5.82
N ASP A 78 -19.35 6.23 -5.63
CA ASP A 78 -19.13 7.13 -4.50
C ASP A 78 -19.49 6.47 -3.17
N LEU A 79 -20.57 5.68 -3.16
CA LEU A 79 -20.99 4.94 -1.99
C LEU A 79 -20.04 3.75 -1.71
N THR A 80 -19.56 3.10 -2.77
CA THR A 80 -18.55 2.04 -2.67
C THR A 80 -17.25 2.57 -2.05
N ILE A 81 -16.73 3.70 -2.54
CA ILE A 81 -15.54 4.37 -2.00
C ILE A 81 -15.76 4.74 -0.53
N LYS A 82 -16.93 5.30 -0.19
CA LYS A 82 -17.25 5.66 1.19
C LYS A 82 -17.25 4.45 2.12
N ILE A 83 -17.77 3.31 1.69
CA ILE A 83 -17.70 2.05 2.44
C ILE A 83 -16.25 1.59 2.57
N PHE A 84 -15.49 1.60 1.47
CA PHE A 84 -14.09 1.17 1.47
C PHE A 84 -13.20 2.02 2.38
N SER A 85 -13.48 3.33 2.50
CA SER A 85 -12.81 4.23 3.45
C SER A 85 -13.05 3.90 4.93
N LYS A 86 -13.98 2.98 5.23
CA LYS A 86 -14.26 2.49 6.58
C LYS A 86 -13.68 1.11 6.86
N LEU A 87 -13.12 0.44 5.86
CA LEU A 87 -12.47 -0.85 6.03
C LEU A 87 -11.10 -0.67 6.67
N ASP A 88 -10.67 -1.67 7.44
CA ASP A 88 -9.27 -1.75 7.85
C ASP A 88 -8.37 -2.03 6.64
N THR A 89 -7.07 -1.72 6.79
CA THR A 89 -6.10 -1.83 5.70
C THR A 89 -6.02 -3.25 5.13
N LYS A 90 -6.17 -4.31 5.95
CA LYS A 90 -6.13 -5.70 5.47
C LYS A 90 -7.36 -6.02 4.61
N SER A 91 -8.55 -5.69 5.08
CA SER A 91 -9.79 -5.90 4.33
C SER A 91 -9.83 -5.08 3.03
N LEU A 92 -9.35 -3.84 3.04
CA LEU A 92 -9.25 -3.02 1.83
C LEU A 92 -8.35 -3.69 0.77
N MET A 93 -7.19 -4.22 1.19
CA MET A 93 -6.28 -4.91 0.28
C MET A 93 -6.90 -6.20 -0.29
N GLN A 94 -7.62 -6.97 0.53
CA GLN A 94 -8.36 -8.15 0.05
C GLN A 94 -9.42 -7.77 -0.99
N VAL A 95 -10.23 -6.75 -0.71
CA VAL A 95 -11.26 -6.23 -1.63
C VAL A 95 -10.65 -5.77 -2.95
N SER A 96 -9.50 -5.08 -2.90
CA SER A 96 -8.80 -4.62 -4.11
C SER A 96 -8.30 -5.78 -4.99
N ALA A 97 -8.00 -6.93 -4.40
CA ALA A 97 -7.55 -8.11 -5.12
C ALA A 97 -8.70 -8.94 -5.73
N CYS A 98 -9.95 -8.74 -5.31
CA CYS A 98 -11.08 -9.54 -5.75
C CYS A 98 -11.41 -9.36 -7.24
N CYS A 99 -11.51 -8.13 -7.72
CA CYS A 99 -11.75 -7.85 -9.13
C CYS A 99 -11.35 -6.41 -9.53
N THR A 100 -11.22 -6.17 -10.83
CA THR A 100 -10.83 -4.88 -11.41
C THR A 100 -11.76 -3.72 -11.06
N MET A 101 -13.07 -3.98 -10.89
CA MET A 101 -14.04 -2.94 -10.54
C MET A 101 -13.87 -2.47 -9.09
N LEU A 102 -13.74 -3.42 -8.15
CA LEU A 102 -13.48 -3.09 -6.75
C LEU A 102 -12.08 -2.49 -6.59
N ASN A 103 -11.08 -2.98 -7.33
CA ASN A 103 -9.75 -2.39 -7.37
C ASN A 103 -9.80 -0.91 -7.76
N LYS A 104 -10.54 -0.55 -8.81
CA LYS A 104 -10.68 0.86 -9.24
C LYS A 104 -11.26 1.74 -8.14
N SER A 105 -12.26 1.25 -7.41
CA SER A 105 -12.86 1.99 -6.29
C SER A 105 -11.93 2.05 -5.07
N ALA A 106 -11.21 0.97 -4.78
CA ALA A 106 -10.25 0.89 -3.68
C ALA A 106 -9.02 1.79 -3.89
N MET A 107 -8.66 2.11 -5.14
CA MET A 107 -7.57 3.04 -5.45
C MET A 107 -7.92 4.51 -5.19
N ASP A 108 -9.15 4.84 -4.80
CA ASP A 108 -9.50 6.21 -4.42
C ASP A 108 -8.70 6.65 -3.17
N PRO A 109 -8.12 7.86 -3.16
CA PRO A 109 -7.32 8.34 -2.02
C PRO A 109 -8.05 8.35 -0.67
N LEU A 110 -9.38 8.52 -0.66
CA LEU A 110 -10.16 8.51 0.58
C LEU A 110 -10.10 7.14 1.29
N CYS A 111 -9.94 6.05 0.53
CA CYS A 111 -9.79 4.69 1.06
C CYS A 111 -8.53 4.53 1.91
N TYR A 112 -7.54 5.41 1.72
CA TYR A 112 -6.25 5.39 2.45
C TYR A 112 -6.12 6.56 3.42
N SER A 113 -7.22 7.21 3.80
CA SER A 113 -7.19 8.32 4.76
C SER A 113 -6.76 7.90 6.17
N HIS A 114 -6.97 6.64 6.53
CA HIS A 114 -6.60 6.06 7.82
C HIS A 114 -5.86 4.75 7.58
N ILE A 115 -4.54 4.77 7.75
CA ILE A 115 -3.67 3.62 7.53
C ILE A 115 -3.32 3.02 8.88
N ASP A 116 -3.59 1.73 9.06
CA ASP A 116 -3.19 0.97 10.25
C ASP A 116 -2.43 -0.30 9.84
N LEU A 117 -1.12 -0.27 10.05
CA LEU A 117 -0.22 -1.39 9.77
C LEU A 117 0.15 -2.17 11.02
N THR A 118 -0.50 -1.91 12.16
CA THR A 118 -0.13 -2.58 13.42
C THR A 118 -0.43 -4.07 13.40
N THR A 119 -1.46 -4.48 12.67
CA THR A 119 -1.82 -5.89 12.45
C THR A 119 -1.03 -6.57 11.33
N ALA A 120 -0.32 -5.77 10.52
CA ALA A 120 0.47 -6.23 9.37
C ALA A 120 1.99 -6.05 9.58
N PHE A 121 2.43 -5.83 10.83
CA PHE A 121 3.81 -5.49 11.18
C PHE A 121 4.87 -6.43 10.59
N GLN A 122 4.59 -7.74 10.52
CA GLN A 122 5.52 -8.75 9.98
C GLN A 122 5.46 -8.88 8.44
N HIS A 123 4.57 -8.15 7.79
CA HIS A 123 4.29 -8.28 6.35
C HIS A 123 4.37 -6.95 5.59
N ALA A 124 4.55 -5.84 6.30
CA ALA A 124 4.66 -4.51 5.73
C ALA A 124 6.08 -3.97 5.93
N ASP A 125 6.71 -3.60 4.81
CA ASP A 125 8.01 -2.94 4.76
C ASP A 125 7.84 -1.44 4.40
N ASP A 126 8.96 -0.73 4.28
CA ASP A 126 9.00 0.69 3.89
C ASP A 126 8.31 0.95 2.55
N ARG A 127 8.38 0.00 1.61
CA ARG A 127 7.79 0.14 0.28
C ARG A 127 6.26 0.06 0.37
N VAL A 128 5.73 -0.87 1.17
CA VAL A 128 4.29 -0.96 1.45
C VAL A 128 3.80 0.34 2.08
N LEU A 129 4.46 0.82 3.13
CA LEU A 129 4.09 2.06 3.80
C LEU A 129 4.13 3.27 2.85
N SER A 130 5.23 3.44 2.10
CA SER A 130 5.38 4.52 1.11
C SER A 130 4.29 4.46 0.04
N THR A 131 3.95 3.25 -0.42
CA THR A 131 2.87 3.06 -1.41
C THR A 131 1.52 3.49 -0.86
N LEU A 132 1.19 3.14 0.39
CA LEU A 132 -0.08 3.50 1.01
C LEU A 132 -0.17 5.01 1.28
N ILE A 133 0.92 5.62 1.74
CA ILE A 133 1.01 7.09 1.90
C ILE A 133 0.82 7.77 0.55
N ASN A 134 1.51 7.32 -0.51
CA ASN A 134 1.37 7.90 -1.84
C ASN A 134 -0.06 7.77 -2.40
N ARG A 135 -0.72 6.62 -2.18
CA ARG A 135 -2.12 6.42 -2.59
C ARG A 135 -3.09 7.34 -1.87
N SER A 136 -2.84 7.61 -0.59
CA SER A 136 -3.68 8.53 0.20
C SER A 136 -3.64 9.97 -0.30
N GLY A 137 -2.58 10.38 -1.00
CA GLY A 137 -2.41 11.73 -1.52
C GLY A 137 -2.73 12.80 -0.47
N LYS A 138 -3.69 13.67 -0.75
CA LYS A 138 -4.13 14.74 0.17
C LYS A 138 -5.18 14.31 1.20
N GLN A 139 -5.48 13.02 1.28
CA GLN A 139 -6.50 12.47 2.18
C GLN A 139 -5.92 11.80 3.43
N LEU A 140 -4.59 11.70 3.57
CA LEU A 140 -3.99 11.13 4.78
C LEU A 140 -4.41 11.92 6.03
N ARG A 141 -4.98 11.23 7.02
CA ARG A 141 -5.40 11.81 8.31
C ARG A 141 -4.85 11.04 9.50
N SER A 142 -4.69 9.72 9.38
CA SER A 142 -4.18 8.88 10.47
C SER A 142 -3.19 7.86 9.93
N LEU A 143 -2.09 7.67 10.66
CA LEU A 143 -1.11 6.62 10.40
C LEU A 143 -0.75 5.91 11.70
N LYS A 144 -0.88 4.58 11.69
CA LYS A 144 -0.44 3.71 12.79
C LYS A 144 0.53 2.67 12.27
N LEU A 145 1.70 2.59 12.87
CA LEU A 145 2.76 1.67 12.48
C LEU A 145 3.38 0.97 13.69
N GLY A 146 3.84 -0.25 13.46
CA GLY A 146 4.59 -1.01 14.45
C GLY A 146 3.77 -1.98 15.29
N ARG A 147 4.41 -2.66 16.23
CA ARG A 147 3.82 -3.76 16.99
C ARG A 147 3.23 -3.29 18.32
N ARG A 148 1.92 -3.45 18.50
CA ARG A 148 1.19 -3.05 19.72
C ARG A 148 1.44 -4.00 20.90
N ASP A 149 1.47 -5.31 20.65
CA ASP A 149 1.53 -6.33 21.70
C ASP A 149 2.96 -6.88 21.85
N ALA A 150 3.55 -6.70 23.03
CA ALA A 150 4.91 -7.11 23.34
C ALA A 150 4.91 -8.28 24.34
N PRO A 151 5.23 -9.49 23.86
CA PRO A 151 6.33 -10.21 24.50
C PRO A 151 7.32 -10.76 23.44
N GLY A 152 8.61 -10.44 23.61
CA GLY A 152 9.71 -10.98 22.79
C GLY A 152 10.13 -10.11 21.61
N TYR A 153 11.42 -10.12 21.26
CA TYR A 153 11.96 -9.38 20.11
C TYR A 153 11.53 -10.06 18.80
N VAL A 154 10.78 -9.34 17.96
CA VAL A 154 10.55 -9.72 16.56
C VAL A 154 11.15 -8.62 15.68
N PRO A 155 12.04 -8.97 14.73
CA PRO A 155 12.62 -8.01 13.82
C PRO A 155 11.53 -7.24 13.04
N SER A 156 11.70 -5.93 12.96
CA SER A 156 10.88 -5.06 12.12
C SER A 156 11.37 -5.16 10.67
N LEU A 157 10.44 -5.17 9.71
CA LEU A 157 10.77 -4.97 8.29
C LEU A 157 10.94 -3.49 7.94
N PHE A 158 10.55 -2.59 8.84
CA PHE A 158 10.73 -1.16 8.65
C PHE A 158 12.18 -0.76 8.91
N THR A 159 12.73 0.06 8.02
CA THR A 159 14.03 0.68 8.25
C THR A 159 13.89 1.91 9.12
N ASN A 160 15.03 2.45 9.55
CA ASN A 160 15.11 3.74 10.22
C ASN A 160 14.55 4.91 9.39
N SER A 161 14.30 4.75 8.07
CA SER A 161 13.84 5.80 7.17
C SER A 161 12.37 5.67 6.75
N CYS A 162 11.62 4.72 7.35
CA CYS A 162 10.25 4.40 6.97
C CYS A 162 9.27 5.59 7.00
N LEU A 163 9.57 6.63 7.79
CA LEU A 163 8.74 7.83 7.93
C LEU A 163 9.08 8.95 6.94
N ALA A 164 10.12 8.82 6.11
CA ALA A 164 10.52 9.83 5.14
C ALA A 164 9.38 10.36 4.24
N PRO A 165 8.40 9.53 3.78
CA PRO A 165 7.28 10.02 2.96
C PRO A 165 6.39 11.08 3.65
N LEU A 166 6.37 11.12 4.99
CA LEU A 166 5.59 12.12 5.73
C LEU A 166 6.18 13.53 5.59
N GLN A 167 7.42 13.70 5.16
CA GLN A 167 7.97 15.04 4.91
C GLN A 167 7.17 15.81 3.85
N PHE A 168 6.50 15.10 2.94
CA PHE A 168 5.73 15.70 1.85
C PHE A 168 4.21 15.75 2.10
N THR A 169 3.70 14.91 3.00
CA THR A 169 2.25 14.72 3.24
C THR A 169 1.83 14.94 4.68
N GLY A 170 2.80 15.09 5.59
CA GLY A 170 2.60 15.13 7.04
C GLY A 170 1.78 16.32 7.50
N ASN A 171 1.77 17.43 6.75
CA ASN A 171 0.98 18.61 7.09
C ASN A 171 -0.54 18.34 7.11
N LEU A 172 -1.01 17.22 6.55
CA LEU A 172 -2.42 16.83 6.56
C LEU A 172 -2.75 15.81 7.66
N LEU A 173 -1.72 15.23 8.28
CA LEU A 173 -1.83 14.19 9.28
C LEU A 173 -2.33 14.78 10.60
N ARG A 174 -3.33 14.13 11.19
CA ARG A 174 -3.92 14.50 12.49
C ARG A 174 -3.55 13.52 13.59
N SER A 175 -3.36 12.25 13.25
CA SER A 175 -2.99 11.19 14.20
C SER A 175 -1.79 10.40 13.70
N LEU A 176 -0.77 10.25 14.55
CA LEU A 176 0.42 9.43 14.29
C LEU A 176 0.72 8.54 15.48
N HIS A 177 0.60 7.22 15.30
CA HIS A 177 0.96 6.24 16.34
C HIS A 177 2.11 5.36 15.87
N ILE A 178 3.17 5.28 16.67
CA ILE A 178 4.36 4.49 16.42
C ILE A 178 4.55 3.54 17.60
N TYR A 179 4.67 2.23 17.33
CA TYR A 179 4.82 1.20 18.35
C TYR A 179 6.00 0.27 18.06
N SER A 180 7.00 0.21 18.93
CA SER A 180 8.05 -0.83 18.95
C SER A 180 8.64 -1.18 17.57
N ILE A 181 8.89 -0.18 16.72
CA ILE A 181 9.38 -0.38 15.34
C ILE A 181 10.87 -0.72 15.25
N GLY A 182 11.54 -0.88 16.40
CA GLY A 182 12.97 -1.13 16.51
C GLY A 182 13.78 0.15 16.70
N PHE A 183 15.07 0.09 16.34
CA PHE A 183 15.98 1.22 16.45
C PHE A 183 15.77 2.22 15.31
N MET A 184 15.63 3.50 15.65
CA MET A 184 15.47 4.59 14.70
C MET A 184 16.44 5.71 15.07
N TYR A 185 17.09 6.32 14.08
CA TYR A 185 17.90 7.52 14.32
C TYR A 185 17.00 8.71 14.62
N ILE A 186 17.44 9.59 15.52
CA ILE A 186 16.65 10.76 15.95
C ILE A 186 16.25 11.63 14.76
N ASP A 187 17.16 11.89 13.82
CA ASP A 187 16.92 12.72 12.63
C ASP A 187 15.83 12.13 11.72
N SER A 188 15.78 10.81 11.62
CA SER A 188 14.76 10.11 10.84
C SER A 188 13.36 10.21 11.44
N LEU A 189 13.25 10.56 12.72
CA LEU A 189 11.98 10.81 13.39
C LEU A 189 11.65 12.31 13.39
N LEU A 190 12.63 13.17 13.67
CA LEU A 190 12.42 14.62 13.78
C LEU A 190 12.02 15.27 12.45
N ALA A 191 12.67 14.92 11.34
CA ALA A 191 12.37 15.54 10.06
C ALA A 191 10.92 15.27 9.59
N PRO A 192 10.42 14.02 9.61
CA PRO A 192 9.00 13.72 9.39
C PRO A 192 8.04 14.42 10.36
N LEU A 193 8.35 14.43 11.66
CA LEU A 193 7.51 15.09 12.67
C LEU A 193 7.42 16.61 12.44
N SER A 194 8.51 17.24 12.02
CA SER A 194 8.56 18.68 11.70
C SER A 194 7.55 19.07 10.61
N ALA A 195 7.28 18.16 9.68
CA ALA A 195 6.29 18.36 8.62
C ALA A 195 4.85 18.19 9.09
N CYS A 196 4.62 17.60 10.27
CA CYS A 196 3.30 17.23 10.80
C CYS A 196 2.65 18.34 11.66
N ALA A 197 2.59 19.58 11.15
CA ALA A 197 2.11 20.73 11.94
C ALA A 197 0.65 20.64 12.42
N ASN A 198 -0.19 19.83 11.77
CA ASN A 198 -1.61 19.66 12.08
C ASN A 198 -1.92 18.44 12.97
N LEU A 199 -0.89 17.87 13.58
CA LEU A 199 -1.06 16.72 14.46
C LEU A 199 -1.83 17.10 15.73
N THR A 200 -2.87 16.36 16.04
CA THR A 200 -3.67 16.49 17.27
C THR A 200 -3.43 15.33 18.23
N ASP A 201 -2.99 14.18 17.72
CA ASP A 201 -2.85 12.94 18.48
C ASP A 201 -1.54 12.23 18.13
N LEU A 202 -0.62 12.16 19.09
CA LEU A 202 0.69 11.54 18.94
C LEU A 202 0.88 10.45 19.97
N LYS A 203 1.25 9.26 19.51
CA LYS A 203 1.65 8.15 20.38
C LYS A 203 2.96 7.57 19.90
N ILE A 204 3.99 7.60 20.74
CA ILE A 204 5.29 6.98 20.47
C ILE A 204 5.57 6.02 21.62
N VAL A 205 5.60 4.72 21.32
CA VAL A 205 5.82 3.65 22.29
C VAL A 205 6.98 2.79 21.84
N GLY A 206 7.92 2.54 22.74
CA GLY A 206 8.98 1.56 22.54
C GLY A 206 9.97 1.90 21.42
N VAL A 207 10.18 3.18 21.14
CA VAL A 207 11.16 3.66 20.16
C VAL A 207 12.42 4.12 20.88
N ASN A 208 13.57 3.51 20.62
CA ASN A 208 14.83 3.81 21.32
C ASN A 208 15.48 5.14 20.85
N VAL A 209 14.88 6.28 21.22
CA VAL A 209 15.35 7.65 20.87
C VAL A 209 15.34 8.57 22.09
N PHE A 210 16.12 9.65 22.10
CA PHE A 210 15.99 10.65 23.18
C PHE A 210 14.68 11.43 23.05
N LEU A 211 13.97 11.62 24.17
CA LEU A 211 12.67 12.33 24.16
C LEU A 211 12.83 13.85 24.08
N GLU A 212 13.90 14.43 24.62
CA GLU A 212 14.08 15.89 24.69
C GLU A 212 13.98 16.59 23.32
N PRO A 213 14.69 16.15 22.25
CA PRO A 213 14.59 16.79 20.94
C PRO A 213 13.20 16.66 20.31
N ILE A 214 12.49 15.58 20.63
CA ILE A 214 11.11 15.36 20.15
C ILE A 214 10.22 16.39 20.83
N ILE A 215 10.26 16.49 22.16
CA ILE A 215 9.44 17.42 22.94
C ILE A 215 9.69 18.88 22.50
N GLU A 216 10.94 19.28 22.30
CA GLU A 216 11.29 20.62 21.79
C GLU A 216 10.68 20.88 20.41
N LEU A 217 10.82 19.93 19.49
CA LEU A 217 10.23 20.03 18.15
C LEU A 217 8.70 20.13 18.20
N LEU A 218 8.05 19.33 19.06
CA LEU A 218 6.60 19.35 19.21
C LEU A 218 6.10 20.71 19.74
N ALA A 219 6.79 21.32 20.72
CA ALA A 219 6.46 22.65 21.22
C ALA A 219 6.51 23.73 20.13
N ILE A 220 7.46 23.62 19.19
CA ILE A 220 7.71 24.63 18.16
C ILE A 220 6.86 24.40 16.91
N LYS A 221 6.67 23.14 16.49
CA LYS A 221 6.10 22.78 15.18
C LYS A 221 4.72 22.13 15.25
N CYS A 222 4.39 21.45 16.34
CA CYS A 222 3.16 20.66 16.48
C CYS A 222 2.27 21.20 17.62
N CYS A 223 1.98 22.50 17.59
CA CYS A 223 1.24 23.19 18.66
C CYS A 223 -0.24 22.82 18.78
N LEU A 224 -0.75 21.99 17.86
CA LEU A 224 -2.14 21.53 17.82
C LEU A 224 -2.37 20.20 18.57
N ILE A 225 -1.33 19.64 19.19
CA ILE A 225 -1.43 18.37 19.91
C ILE A 225 -2.38 18.51 21.11
N GLU A 226 -3.39 17.64 21.12
CA GLU A 226 -4.39 17.48 22.17
C GLU A 226 -4.10 16.23 23.01
N HIS A 227 -3.59 15.17 22.37
CA HIS A 227 -3.28 13.89 23.01
C HIS A 227 -1.82 13.50 22.73
N LEU A 228 -1.03 13.34 23.79
CA LEU A 228 0.37 12.94 23.70
C LEU A 228 0.66 11.76 24.62
N PHE A 229 1.21 10.70 24.05
CA PHE A 229 1.69 9.53 24.78
C PHE A 229 3.11 9.20 24.36
N LEU A 230 4.06 9.28 25.29
CA LEU A 230 5.46 8.95 25.08
C LEU A 230 5.87 7.86 26.08
N ASP A 231 6.32 6.72 25.57
CA ASP A 231 6.78 5.59 26.39
C ASP A 231 8.00 4.98 25.71
N ASN A 232 9.12 4.88 26.41
CA ASN A 232 10.41 4.58 25.80
C ASN A 232 11.24 3.63 26.66
N PHE A 233 11.78 2.58 26.03
CA PHE A 233 12.54 1.51 26.68
C PHE A 233 13.91 1.95 27.23
N SER A 234 14.49 3.05 26.74
CA SER A 234 15.91 3.37 27.02
C SER A 234 16.14 4.41 28.10
N GLN A 235 15.11 5.09 28.60
CA GLN A 235 15.29 6.04 29.69
C GLN A 235 14.99 5.37 31.02
N GLY A 236 16.05 4.88 31.67
CA GLY A 236 16.03 4.69 33.11
C GLY A 236 15.63 6.03 33.74
N LYS A 237 14.46 6.03 34.42
CA LYS A 237 13.91 7.10 35.26
C LYS A 237 14.95 8.17 35.59
N ASN A 238 15.04 9.27 34.83
CA ASN A 238 15.68 10.51 35.26
C ASN A 238 15.67 11.59 34.16
N PHE A 239 15.27 12.79 34.57
CA PHE A 239 15.49 14.08 33.92
C PHE A 239 14.63 14.45 32.71
N ILE A 240 13.31 14.57 32.91
CA ILE A 240 12.61 15.72 32.31
C ILE A 240 12.80 16.87 33.30
N TRP A 241 13.63 17.87 32.96
CA TRP A 241 13.76 19.08 33.77
C TRP A 241 12.38 19.73 33.95
N TRP A 242 11.96 19.97 35.19
CA TRP A 242 10.66 20.61 35.48
C TRP A 242 10.46 21.93 34.72
N GLY A 243 11.53 22.71 34.51
CA GLY A 243 11.48 23.92 33.69
C GLY A 243 11.22 23.66 32.21
N PHE A 244 11.73 22.55 31.67
CA PHE A 244 11.51 22.14 30.28
C PHE A 244 10.09 21.57 30.09
N LEU A 245 9.59 20.78 31.04
CA LEU A 245 8.21 20.33 31.04
C LEU A 245 7.24 21.52 31.14
N TYR A 246 7.56 22.51 31.99
CA TYR A 246 6.77 23.73 32.10
C TYR A 246 6.74 24.49 30.77
N PHE A 247 7.90 24.75 30.15
CA PHE A 247 7.99 25.38 28.83
C PHE A 247 7.15 24.63 27.78
N PHE A 248 7.27 23.31 27.76
CA PHE A 248 6.53 22.44 26.86
C PHE A 248 5.01 22.53 27.06
N LEU A 249 4.54 22.43 28.30
CA LEU A 249 3.12 22.55 28.65
C LEU A 249 2.57 23.94 28.32
N THR A 250 3.36 25.00 28.52
CA THR A 250 2.94 26.35 28.14
C THR A 250 2.89 26.56 26.62
N SER A 251 3.68 25.79 25.87
CA SER A 251 3.71 25.86 24.40
C SER A 251 2.58 25.05 23.75
N LEU A 252 2.13 23.96 24.40
CA LEU A 252 1.01 23.13 23.95
C LEU A 252 -0.29 23.50 24.64
N LEU A 253 -0.83 24.67 24.31
CA LEU A 253 -2.06 25.21 24.91
C LEU A 253 -3.31 24.34 24.73
N LYS A 254 -3.28 23.37 23.80
CA LYS A 254 -4.39 22.45 23.52
C LYS A 254 -4.25 21.08 24.19
N LEU A 255 -3.18 20.83 24.92
CA LEU A 255 -2.91 19.51 25.49
C LEU A 255 -3.96 19.16 26.55
N THR A 256 -4.74 18.11 26.28
CA THR A 256 -5.77 17.59 27.19
C THR A 256 -5.30 16.34 27.93
N TYR A 257 -4.38 15.59 27.33
CA TYR A 257 -3.89 14.32 27.88
C TYR A 257 -2.40 14.15 27.60
N PHE A 258 -1.62 13.92 28.66
CA PHE A 258 -0.19 13.65 28.62
C PHE A 258 0.15 12.44 29.49
N VAL A 259 0.82 11.45 28.91
CA VAL A 259 1.45 10.35 29.66
C VAL A 259 2.88 10.17 29.21
N SER A 260 3.77 10.16 30.20
CA SER A 260 5.17 9.74 30.06
C SER A 260 5.36 8.46 30.87
N GLY A 261 5.75 7.37 30.21
CA GLY A 261 6.15 6.09 30.83
C GLY A 261 7.55 6.12 31.41
#